data_AF-A0A6V7ICZ6-F1
#
_entry.id   AF-A0A6V7ICZ6-F1
#
_cell.length_a   1.000
_cell.length_b   1.000
_cell.length_c   1.000
_cell.angle_alpha   90.00
_cell.angle_beta   90.00
_cell.angle_gamma   90.00
#
_symmetry.space_group_name_H-M   'P 1'
#
loop_
_entity.id
_entity.type
_entity.pdbx_description
1 polymer ?
#
loop_
_entity_poly.entity_id
_entity_poly.type
_entity_poly.pdbx_seq_one_letter_code
_entity_poly.pdbx_strand_id
1 'polypeptide(L)'
;EAVHYEIYGQILRISIHAARRQREFSILTMAEQNFILQQNWAAIFTLRAATWPIDLVELQTRNPTANKSIITCLLWARGVLSKLQLDEMEISCLETFVICRP
;
A
#
# COMPACT_ATOMS: atom_id res chain seq x y z
N GLU A 1 -10.93 -12.13 12.90
CA GLU A 1 -10.13 -10.89 13.04
C GLU A 1 -8.62 -11.13 12.93
N ALA A 2 -8.03 -12.08 13.67
CA ALA A 2 -6.58 -12.35 13.65
C ALA A 2 -5.98 -12.59 12.24
N VAL A 3 -6.65 -13.36 11.38
CA VAL A 3 -6.19 -13.64 10.00
C VAL A 3 -6.10 -12.37 9.14
N HIS A 4 -7.01 -11.42 9.32
CA HIS A 4 -7.01 -10.16 8.56
C HIS A 4 -5.88 -9.23 9.00
N TYR A 5 -5.62 -9.15 10.31
CA TYR A 5 -4.46 -8.41 10.83
C TYR A 5 -3.13 -8.99 10.33
N GLU A 6 -3.04 -10.32 10.21
CA GLU A 6 -1.87 -10.97 9.63
C GLU A 6 -1.69 -10.56 8.15
N ILE A 7 -2.77 -10.59 7.36
CA ILE A 7 -2.74 -10.17 5.95
C ILE A 7 -2.30 -8.71 5.83
N TYR A 8 -2.85 -7.80 6.63
CA TYR A 8 -2.43 -6.39 6.63
C TYR A 8 -0.98 -6.23 7.05
N GLY A 9 -0.53 -6.99 8.05
CA GLY A 9 0.86 -7.05 8.47
C GLY A 9 1.78 -7.51 7.34
N GLN A 10 1.38 -8.51 6.57
CA GLN A 10 2.13 -9.00 5.41
C GLN A 10 2.20 -7.95 4.29
N ILE A 11 1.08 -7.30 3.95
CA ILE A 11 1.05 -6.21 2.96
C ILE A 11 2.02 -5.11 3.38
N LEU A 12 1.91 -4.63 4.62
CA LEU A 12 2.78 -3.57 5.14
C LEU A 12 4.25 -3.99 5.10
N ARG A 13 4.57 -5.22 5.53
CA ARG A 13 5.93 -5.75 5.52
C ARG A 13 6.50 -5.78 4.10
N ILE A 14 5.72 -6.26 3.14
CA ILE A 14 6.13 -6.37 1.73
C ILE A 14 6.30 -4.98 1.12
N SER A 15 5.41 -4.03 1.42
CA SER A 15 5.52 -2.63 1.01
C SER A 15 6.80 -1.96 1.53
N ILE A 16 7.06 -2.06 2.84
CA ILE A 16 8.28 -1.49 3.45
C ILE A 16 9.54 -2.15 2.89
N HIS A 17 9.51 -3.48 2.72
CA HIS A 17 10.65 -4.21 2.19
C HIS A 17 10.98 -3.80 0.75
N ALA A 18 9.98 -3.63 -0.11
CA ALA A 18 10.21 -3.19 -1.49
C ALA A 18 10.71 -1.74 -1.56
N ALA A 19 10.11 -0.84 -0.77
CA ALA A 19 10.57 0.55 -0.67
C ALA A 19 12.08 0.62 -0.34
N ARG A 20 12.54 -0.16 0.64
CA ARG A 20 13.96 -0.24 1.03
C ARG A 20 14.89 -0.84 -0.03
N ARG A 21 14.36 -1.60 -0.97
CA ARG A 21 15.14 -2.20 -2.07
C ARG A 21 15.19 -1.31 -3.32
N GLN A 22 14.42 -0.23 -3.37
CA GLN A 22 14.50 0.75 -4.45
C GLN A 22 15.86 1.44 -4.42
N ARG A 23 16.49 1.56 -5.59
CA ARG A 23 17.85 2.06 -5.72
C ARG A 23 17.94 3.49 -5.19
N GLU A 24 16.98 4.31 -5.56
CA GLU A 24 16.87 5.73 -5.23
C GLU A 24 16.70 5.93 -3.72
N PHE A 25 15.91 5.06 -3.09
CA PHE A 25 15.65 5.11 -1.65
C PHE A 25 16.80 4.55 -0.82
N SER A 26 17.52 3.55 -1.34
CA SER A 26 18.65 2.91 -0.66
C SER A 26 19.87 3.82 -0.46
N ILE A 27 19.95 4.93 -1.20
CA ILE A 27 21.01 5.94 -1.08
C ILE A 27 20.89 6.71 0.24
N LEU A 28 19.67 6.81 0.80
CA LEU A 28 19.41 7.52 2.04
C LEU A 28 19.89 6.72 3.25
N THR A 29 20.20 7.43 4.34
CA THR A 29 20.51 6.78 5.62
C THR A 29 19.29 6.06 6.18
N MET A 30 19.50 5.06 7.04
CA MET A 30 18.40 4.34 7.70
C MET A 30 17.47 5.27 8.50
N ALA A 31 17.99 6.37 9.05
CA ALA A 31 17.20 7.36 9.77
C ALA A 31 16.25 8.11 8.82
N GLU A 32 16.77 8.59 7.68
CA GLU A 32 15.97 9.28 6.65
C GLU A 32 14.95 8.33 6.01
N GLN A 33 15.35 7.09 5.71
CA GLN A 33 14.43 6.08 5.19
C GLN A 33 13.27 5.83 6.17
N ASN A 34 13.57 5.67 7.46
CA ASN A 34 12.52 5.47 8.46
C ASN A 34 11.63 6.70 8.63
N PHE A 35 12.20 7.91 8.56
CA PHE A 35 11.42 9.15 8.63
C PHE A 35 10.44 9.27 7.46
N ILE A 36 10.89 8.99 6.24
CA ILE A 36 10.03 9.01 5.05
C ILE A 36 8.96 7.91 5.12
N LEU A 37 9.34 6.69 5.50
CA LEU A 37 8.39 5.59 5.66
C LEU A 37 7.34 5.88 6.74
N GLN A 38 7.71 6.51 7.86
CA GLN A 38 6.76 6.89 8.90
C GLN A 38 5.70 7.89 8.42
N GLN A 39 6.03 8.73 7.43
CA GLN A 39 5.07 9.67 6.84
C GLN A 39 4.25 9.04 5.72
N ASN A 40 4.89 8.21 4.89
CA ASN A 40 4.31 7.72 3.64
C ASN A 40 3.83 6.26 3.67
N TRP A 41 3.96 5.54 4.79
CA TRP A 41 3.57 4.12 4.88
C TRP A 41 2.10 3.88 4.49
N ALA A 42 1.20 4.79 4.87
CA ALA A 42 -0.23 4.64 4.61
C ALA A 42 -0.54 4.68 3.12
N ALA A 43 0.14 5.53 2.37
CA ALA A 43 -0.05 5.66 0.93
C ALA A 43 0.49 4.42 0.18
N ILE A 44 1.68 3.94 0.55
CA ILE A 44 2.28 2.72 -0.04
C ILE A 44 1.42 1.49 0.32
N PHE A 45 0.98 1.41 1.57
CA PHE A 45 0.07 0.35 2.02
C PHE A 45 -1.23 0.35 1.22
N THR A 46 -1.83 1.52 1.01
CA THR A 46 -3.08 1.67 0.25
C THR A 46 -2.92 1.23 -1.20
N LEU A 47 -1.83 1.65 -1.85
CA LEU A 47 -1.50 1.22 -3.22
C LEU A 47 -1.37 -0.30 -3.32
N ARG A 48 -0.62 -0.91 -2.39
CA ARG A 48 -0.40 -2.36 -2.35
C ARG A 48 -1.66 -3.15 -1.97
N ALA A 49 -2.47 -2.63 -1.06
CA ALA A 49 -3.74 -3.24 -0.68
C ALA A 49 -4.73 -3.23 -1.85
N ALA A 50 -4.68 -2.20 -2.71
CA ALA A 50 -5.53 -2.11 -3.89
C ALA A 50 -5.10 -3.08 -5.00
N THR A 51 -3.84 -3.52 -5.04
CA THR A 51 -3.37 -4.57 -5.97
C THR A 51 -3.57 -5.99 -5.42
N TRP A 52 -3.78 -6.15 -4.11
CA TRP A 52 -3.91 -7.47 -3.49
C TRP A 52 -5.28 -8.12 -3.77
N PRO A 53 -5.34 -9.45 -3.97
CA PRO A 53 -6.60 -10.18 -4.15
C PRO A 53 -7.39 -10.37 -2.84
N ILE A 54 -7.53 -9.35 -2.00
CA ILE A 54 -8.40 -9.40 -0.81
C ILE A 54 -9.82 -9.00 -1.18
N ASP A 55 -10.83 -9.67 -0.64
CA ASP A 55 -12.20 -9.20 -0.73
C ASP A 55 -12.40 -7.98 0.19
N LEU A 56 -12.28 -6.79 -0.40
CA LEU A 56 -12.49 -5.52 0.30
C LEU A 56 -13.97 -5.32 0.71
N VAL A 57 -14.91 -6.05 0.12
CA VAL A 57 -16.34 -6.03 0.46
C VAL A 57 -16.60 -6.84 1.73
N GLU A 58 -15.91 -7.97 1.90
CA GLU A 58 -15.92 -8.73 3.15
C GLU A 58 -15.41 -7.89 4.34
N LEU A 59 -14.42 -7.03 4.07
CA LEU A 59 -13.87 -6.04 4.99
C LEU A 59 -14.92 -5.03 5.48
N GLN A 60 -15.80 -4.56 4.57
CA GLN A 60 -16.89 -3.64 4.88
C GLN A 60 -17.99 -4.29 5.73
N THR A 61 -18.34 -5.53 5.41
CA THR A 61 -19.40 -6.26 6.13
C THR A 61 -18.99 -6.66 7.54
N ARG A 62 -17.70 -6.94 7.77
CA ARG A 62 -17.18 -7.39 9.06
C ARG A 62 -16.74 -6.27 9.99
N ASN A 63 -16.59 -5.05 9.50
CA ASN A 63 -16.07 -3.94 10.29
C ASN A 63 -17.01 -2.72 10.27
N PRO A 64 -18.08 -2.73 11.10
CA PRO A 64 -19.11 -1.69 11.08
C PRO A 64 -18.61 -0.30 11.52
N THR A 65 -17.43 -0.23 12.16
CA THR A 65 -16.75 1.03 12.54
C THR A 65 -15.80 1.54 11.45
N ALA A 66 -15.55 0.76 10.39
CA ALA A 66 -14.70 1.17 9.30
C ALA A 66 -15.34 2.33 8.52
N ASN A 67 -14.54 3.35 8.21
CA ASN A 67 -15.03 4.51 7.48
C ASN A 67 -15.42 4.11 6.05
N LYS A 68 -16.73 4.13 5.76
CA LYS A 68 -17.30 3.74 4.46
C LYS A 68 -16.70 4.54 3.29
N SER A 69 -16.26 5.78 3.53
CA SER A 69 -15.61 6.59 2.48
C SER A 69 -14.23 6.04 2.09
N ILE A 70 -13.44 5.56 3.06
CA ILE A 70 -12.11 4.99 2.83
C ILE A 70 -12.22 3.69 2.02
N ILE A 71 -13.18 2.83 2.37
CA ILE A 71 -13.42 1.57 1.64
C ILE A 71 -13.86 1.86 0.20
N THR A 72 -14.75 2.84 0.00
CA THR A 72 -15.18 3.26 -1.34
C THR A 72 -14.00 3.77 -2.17
N CYS A 73 -13.11 4.59 -1.58
CA CYS A 73 -11.90 5.05 -2.25
C CYS A 73 -10.96 3.90 -2.64
N LEU A 74 -10.76 2.91 -1.75
CA LEU A 74 -9.95 1.72 -2.03
C LEU A 74 -10.54 0.88 -3.18
N LEU A 75 -11.86 0.66 -3.18
CA LEU A 75 -12.55 -0.05 -4.25
C LEU A 75 -12.42 0.68 -5.60
N TRP A 76 -12.55 2.01 -5.58
CA TRP A 76 -12.36 2.83 -6.78
C TRP A 76 -10.92 2.76 -7.29
N ALA A 77 -9.93 2.92 -6.40
CA ALA A 77 -8.51 2.80 -6.74
C ALA A 77 -8.18 1.43 -7.34
N ARG A 78 -8.71 0.35 -6.78
CA ARG A 78 -8.59 -1.00 -7.34
C ARG A 78 -9.23 -1.12 -8.72
N GLY A 79 -10.40 -0.51 -8.93
CA GLY A 79 -11.05 -0.45 -10.23
C GLY A 79 -10.22 0.29 -11.28
N VAL A 80 -9.45 1.31 -10.87
CA VAL A 80 -8.52 2.02 -11.76
C VAL A 80 -7.28 1.16 -12.05
N LEU A 81 -6.64 0.61 -11.01
CA LEU A 81 -5.42 -0.20 -11.15
C LEU A 81 -5.65 -1.46 -11.99
N SER A 82 -6.79 -2.12 -11.81
CA SER A 82 -7.16 -3.31 -12.60
C SER A 82 -7.35 -3.01 -14.10
N LYS A 83 -7.80 -1.79 -14.45
CA LYS A 83 -7.90 -1.34 -15.84
C LYS A 83 -6.57 -0.96 -16.44
N LEU A 84 -5.65 -0.45 -15.62
CA LEU A 84 -4.30 -0.09 -16.06
C LEU A 84 -3.42 -1.31 -16.33
N GLN A 85 -3.75 -2.47 -15.75
CA GLN A 85 -3.00 -3.73 -15.92
C GLN A 85 -1.50 -3.55 -15.68
N LEU A 86 -1.17 -2.82 -14.61
CA LEU A 86 0.21 -2.44 -14.31
C LEU A 86 1.08 -3.67 -14.10
N ASP A 87 2.25 -3.66 -14.73
CA ASP A 87 3.28 -4.67 -14.46
C ASP A 87 4.02 -4.40 -13.14
N GLU A 88 4.87 -5.33 -12.72
CA GLU A 88 5.63 -5.21 -11.46
C GLU A 88 6.56 -3.98 -11.45
N MET A 89 7.09 -3.58 -12.60
CA MET A 89 7.98 -2.44 -12.73
C MET A 89 7.20 -1.13 -12.58
N GLU A 90 6.05 -1.01 -13.23
CA GLU A 90 5.16 0.14 -13.13
C GLU A 90 4.63 0.32 -11.70
N ILE A 91 4.27 -0.77 -11.01
CA ILE A 91 3.90 -0.75 -9.59
C ILE A 91 5.08 -0.24 -8.74
N SER A 92 6.29 -0.73 -8.99
CA SER A 92 7.50 -0.26 -8.27
C SER A 92 7.77 1.23 -8.52
N CYS A 93 7.56 1.73 -9.75
CA CYS A 93 7.68 3.14 -10.07
C CYS A 93 6.63 3.99 -9.33
N LEU A 94 5.36 3.54 -9.29
CA LEU A 94 4.32 4.22 -8.52
C LEU A 94 4.64 4.27 -7.03
N GLU A 95 5.15 3.18 -6.46
CA GLU A 95 5.59 3.15 -5.07
C GLU A 95 6.71 4.17 -4.81
N THR A 96 7.66 4.29 -5.74
CA THR A 96 8.72 5.29 -5.68
C THR A 96 8.13 6.71 -5.70
N PHE A 97 7.20 7.00 -6.60
CA PHE A 97 6.54 8.31 -6.66
C PHE A 97 5.75 8.64 -5.40
N VAL A 98 5.14 7.64 -4.76
CA VAL A 98 4.43 7.81 -3.49
C VAL A 98 5.41 8.10 -2.35
N ILE A 99 6.56 7.42 -2.31
CA ILE A 99 7.59 7.62 -1.28
C ILE A 99 8.28 8.98 -1.42
N CYS A 100 8.53 9.41 -2.65
CA CYS A 100 9.26 10.64 -2.97
C CYS A 100 8.37 11.89 -3.09
N ARG A 101 7.08 11.78 -2.79
CA ARG A 101 6.20 12.97 -2.70
C ARG A 101 6.40 13.63 -1.33
N PRO A 102 6.77 14.93 -1.30
CA PRO A 102 6.92 15.69 -0.06
C PRO A 102 5.58 15.93 0.63
#